data_AF-A0A136Q5V3-F1
#
_entry.id   AF-A0A136Q5V3-F1
#
_cell.length_a   1.000
_cell.length_b   1.000
_cell.length_c   1.000
_cell.angle_alpha   90.00
_cell.angle_beta   90.00
_cell.angle_gamma   90.00
#
_symmetry.space_group_name_H-M   'P 1'
#
loop_
_entity.id
_entity.type
_entity.pdbx_description
1 polymer ?
#
loop_
_entity_poly.entity_id
_entity_poly.type
_entity_poly.pdbx_seq_one_letter_code
_entity_poly.pdbx_strand_id
1 'polypeptide(L)'
;MAAYYLENGKIQEACAGYASREDAEIYHLSANGEITTKEIVPDLKPGEGLLMCTEGFYVESLEVQVDFLKAADAEHWLKYMALRHIERARYIDDRLWVLAEMMEEKI
;
A
#
# COMPACT_ATOMS: atom_id res chain seq x y z
N MET A 1 -7.69 11.07 -5.85
CA MET A 1 -6.39 10.45 -5.52
C MET A 1 -6.11 10.78 -4.07
N ALA A 2 -6.29 9.80 -3.19
CA ALA A 2 -5.85 9.88 -1.82
C ALA A 2 -4.86 8.72 -1.61
N ALA A 3 -3.62 9.07 -1.30
CA ALA A 3 -2.61 8.10 -0.87
C ALA A 3 -2.51 8.18 0.64
N TYR A 4 -2.26 7.04 1.28
CA TYR A 4 -2.12 6.95 2.73
C TYR A 4 -0.84 6.21 3.05
N TYR A 5 -0.20 6.56 4.17
CA TYR A 5 0.98 5.87 4.63
C TYR A 5 0.89 5.51 6.12
N LEU A 6 1.51 4.40 6.47
CA LEU A 6 1.74 3.91 7.82
C LEU A 6 3.17 4.30 8.19
N GLU A 7 3.31 5.10 9.24
CA GLU A 7 4.61 5.42 9.84
C GLU A 7 4.42 5.60 11.35
N ASN A 8 5.39 5.14 12.15
CA ASN A 8 5.33 5.24 13.62
C ASN A 8 4.01 4.67 14.19
N GLY A 9 3.49 3.60 13.59
CA GLY A 9 2.24 2.95 14.00
C GLY A 9 0.97 3.75 13.73
N LYS A 10 1.02 4.81 12.91
CA LYS A 10 -0.13 5.65 12.58
C LYS A 10 -0.35 5.69 11.08
N ILE A 11 -1.62 5.64 10.67
CA ILE A 11 -2.04 5.87 9.29
C ILE A 11 -2.32 7.36 9.12
N GLN A 12 -1.77 7.95 8.06
CA GLN A 12 -1.89 9.35 7.72
C GLN A 12 -2.11 9.52 6.23
N GLU A 13 -2.84 10.56 5.83
CA GLU A 13 -2.99 10.93 4.42
C GLU A 13 -1.69 11.55 3.90
N ALA A 14 -1.24 11.15 2.72
CA ALA A 14 -0.11 11.76 2.04
C ALA A 14 -0.58 13.05 1.34
N CYS A 15 -0.17 14.22 1.85
CA CYS A 15 -0.38 15.48 1.14
C CYS A 15 0.54 15.57 -0.09
N ALA A 16 0.07 16.25 -1.15
CA ALA A 16 0.69 16.29 -2.48
C ALA A 16 2.23 16.40 -2.47
N GLY A 17 2.88 15.39 -3.05
CA GLY A 17 4.32 15.17 -3.00
C GLY A 17 4.60 13.81 -2.35
N TYR A 18 4.65 12.76 -3.17
CA TYR A 18 4.83 11.37 -2.75
C TYR A 18 5.81 11.27 -1.59
N ALA A 19 5.35 10.70 -0.46
CA ALA A 19 6.24 10.22 0.58
C ALA A 19 7.00 9.03 0.00
N SER A 20 7.99 9.27 -0.86
CA SER A 20 8.86 8.21 -1.38
C SER A 20 9.98 7.97 -0.37
N ARG A 21 10.29 6.71 -0.09
CA ARG A 21 11.42 6.32 0.75
C ARG A 21 12.42 5.54 -0.10
N GLU A 22 13.71 5.86 -0.01
CA GLU A 22 14.75 5.38 -0.94
C GLU A 22 14.84 3.84 -1.00
N ASP A 23 14.50 3.14 0.08
CA ASP A 23 14.59 1.68 0.19
C ASP A 23 13.23 0.97 0.13
N ALA A 24 12.19 1.61 -0.41
CA ALA A 24 10.87 1.01 -0.52
C ALA A 24 10.76 0.15 -1.78
N GLU A 25 10.32 -1.10 -1.62
CA GLU A 25 9.87 -1.92 -2.74
C GLU A 25 8.58 -1.36 -3.32
N ILE A 26 8.46 -1.33 -4.65
CA ILE A 26 7.33 -0.76 -5.36
C ILE A 26 6.50 -1.87 -6.00
N TYR A 27 5.26 -2.00 -5.56
CA TYR A 27 4.28 -2.94 -6.09
C TYR A 27 3.17 -2.19 -6.81
N HIS A 28 3.01 -2.48 -8.10
CA HIS A 28 1.87 -2.05 -8.90
C HIS A 28 0.79 -3.12 -8.87
N LEU A 29 -0.45 -2.71 -8.64
CA LEU A 29 -1.62 -3.57 -8.75
C LEU A 29 -2.47 -3.13 -9.94
N SER A 30 -2.79 -4.08 -10.82
CA SER A 30 -3.76 -3.85 -11.88
C SER A 30 -5.19 -3.76 -11.32
N ALA A 31 -6.14 -3.29 -12.14
CA ALA A 31 -7.56 -3.27 -11.76
C ALA A 31 -8.14 -4.67 -11.43
N ASN A 32 -7.52 -5.74 -11.93
CA ASN A 32 -7.91 -7.13 -11.60
C ASN A 32 -7.18 -7.66 -10.36
N GLY A 33 -6.40 -6.81 -9.69
CA GLY A 33 -5.61 -7.15 -8.51
C GLY A 33 -4.33 -7.92 -8.82
N GLU A 34 -3.88 -8.02 -10.07
CA GLU A 34 -2.60 -8.66 -10.37
C GLU A 34 -1.44 -7.78 -9.88
N ILE A 35 -0.49 -8.38 -9.16
CA ILE A 35 0.65 -7.66 -8.57
C ILE A 35 1.91 -7.80 -9.45
N THR A 36 2.60 -6.68 -9.69
CA THR A 36 3.92 -6.65 -10.33
C THR A 36 4.87 -5.71 -9.61
N THR A 37 6.13 -6.10 -9.44
CA THR A 37 7.17 -5.23 -8.89
C THR A 37 7.66 -4.24 -9.96
N LYS A 38 7.96 -3.00 -9.56
CA LYS A 38 8.48 -1.93 -10.42
C LYS A 38 9.76 -1.35 -9.86
N GLU A 39 10.61 -0.81 -10.74
CA GLU A 39 11.80 -0.02 -10.36
C GLU A 39 11.46 1.46 -10.16
N ILE A 40 10.37 1.93 -10.78
CA ILE A 40 9.90 3.33 -10.72
C ILE A 40 8.41 3.35 -10.40
N VAL A 41 7.97 4.41 -9.73
CA VAL A 41 6.53 4.63 -9.43
C VAL A 41 5.77 4.78 -10.76
N PRO A 42 4.81 3.89 -11.06
CA PRO A 42 4.03 3.98 -12.29
C PRO A 42 2.94 5.05 -12.19
N ASP A 43 2.55 5.62 -13.33
CA ASP A 43 1.31 6.39 -13.43
C ASP A 43 0.10 5.44 -13.33
N LEU A 44 -0.70 5.58 -12.28
CA LEU A 44 -1.87 4.73 -12.05
C LEU A 44 -3.03 5.08 -12.99
N LYS A 45 -3.66 4.05 -13.54
CA LYS A 45 -4.95 4.17 -14.26
C LYS A 45 -6.13 3.94 -13.30
N PRO A 46 -7.34 4.37 -13.66
CA PRO A 46 -8.55 4.06 -12.87
C PRO A 46 -8.66 2.56 -12.58
N GLY A 47 -8.95 2.23 -11.32
CA GLY A 47 -8.99 0.87 -10.78
C GLY A 47 -7.64 0.30 -10.35
N GLU A 48 -6.51 0.91 -10.73
CA GLU A 48 -5.18 0.44 -10.36
C GLU A 48 -4.73 0.96 -8.98
N GLY A 49 -3.73 0.30 -8.41
CA GLY A 49 -3.17 0.65 -7.12
C GLY A 49 -1.65 0.61 -7.08
N LEU A 50 -1.10 1.26 -6.06
CA LEU A 50 0.31 1.26 -5.71
C LEU A 50 0.44 0.88 -4.24
N LEU A 51 1.32 -0.07 -3.95
CA LEU A 51 1.78 -0.35 -2.61
C LEU A 51 3.30 -0.16 -2.59
N MET A 52 3.80 0.65 -1.67
CA MET A 52 5.23 0.80 -1.42
C MET A 52 5.51 0.41 0.02
N CYS A 53 6.55 -0.37 0.28
CA CYS A 53 6.90 -0.75 1.64
C CYS A 53 8.39 -0.95 1.83
N THR A 54 8.90 -0.59 3.00
CA THR A 54 10.26 -0.92 3.42
C THR A 54 10.38 -2.38 3.82
N GLU A 55 11.62 -2.86 3.94
CA GLU A 55 11.91 -4.16 4.55
C GLU A 55 11.24 -4.29 5.94
N GLY A 56 10.88 -5.51 6.31
CA GLY A 56 10.19 -5.83 7.56
C GLY A 56 8.67 -5.79 7.45
N PHE A 57 8.10 -5.51 6.28
CA PHE A 57 6.66 -5.59 6.07
C PHE A 57 6.17 -7.01 5.75
N TYR A 58 5.67 -7.71 6.76
CA TYR A 58 5.23 -9.11 6.62
C TYR A 58 3.76 -9.31 6.18
N VAL A 59 3.50 -9.19 4.88
CA VAL A 59 2.19 -9.50 4.26
C VAL A 59 2.39 -10.36 3.02
N GLU A 60 1.58 -11.42 2.86
CA GLU A 60 1.68 -12.30 1.71
C GLU A 60 1.13 -11.64 0.44
N SER A 61 1.75 -11.90 -0.72
CA SER A 61 1.32 -11.27 -1.98
C SER A 61 -0.15 -11.56 -2.31
N LEU A 62 -0.70 -12.72 -1.94
CA LEU A 62 -2.13 -13.01 -2.15
C LEU A 62 -3.03 -12.20 -1.21
N GLU A 63 -2.60 -11.96 0.02
CA GLU A 63 -3.32 -11.10 0.98
C GLU A 63 -3.39 -9.67 0.43
N VAL A 64 -2.27 -9.15 -0.10
CA VAL A 64 -2.21 -7.84 -0.75
C VAL A 64 -3.25 -7.72 -1.86
N GLN A 65 -3.30 -8.68 -2.78
CA GLN A 65 -4.20 -8.67 -3.95
C GLN A 65 -5.67 -8.80 -3.53
N VAL A 66 -5.99 -9.72 -2.61
CA VAL A 66 -7.37 -9.96 -2.18
C VAL A 66 -7.92 -8.79 -1.38
N ASP A 67 -7.13 -8.21 -0.48
CA ASP A 67 -7.57 -7.09 0.34
C ASP A 67 -7.65 -5.80 -0.48
N PHE A 68 -6.81 -5.63 -1.53
CA PHE A 68 -6.93 -4.55 -2.51
C PHE A 68 -8.29 -4.57 -3.23
N LEU A 69 -8.67 -5.73 -3.80
CA LEU A 69 -9.92 -5.89 -4.54
C LEU A 69 -11.18 -5.69 -3.68
N LYS A 70 -11.05 -5.78 -2.35
CA LYS A 70 -12.15 -5.62 -1.39
C LYS A 70 -12.18 -4.26 -0.71
N ALA A 71 -11.09 -3.50 -0.81
CA ALA A 71 -10.99 -2.23 -0.13
C ALA A 71 -11.91 -1.19 -0.77
N ALA A 72 -12.52 -0.36 0.07
CA ALA A 72 -13.34 0.76 -0.40
C ALA A 72 -12.46 1.90 -0.95
N ASP A 73 -11.28 2.09 -0.36
CA ASP A 73 -10.29 3.10 -0.70
C ASP A 73 -8.90 2.68 -0.17
N ALA A 74 -7.88 3.50 -0.48
CA ALA A 74 -6.51 3.24 -0.09
C ALA A 74 -6.28 3.22 1.44
N GLU A 75 -7.06 3.98 2.22
CA GLU A 75 -6.96 3.97 3.69
C GLU A 75 -7.41 2.62 4.26
N HIS A 76 -8.55 2.12 3.79
CA HIS A 76 -9.08 0.82 4.19
C HIS A 76 -8.15 -0.31 3.77
N TRP A 77 -7.58 -0.23 2.57
CA TRP A 77 -6.60 -1.21 2.12
C TRP A 77 -5.37 -1.23 3.04
N LEU A 78 -4.79 -0.07 3.35
CA LEU A 78 -3.63 0.04 4.24
C LEU A 78 -3.94 -0.48 5.66
N LYS A 79 -5.15 -0.25 6.17
CA LYS A 79 -5.60 -0.82 7.46
C LYS A 79 -5.59 -2.35 7.43
N TYR A 80 -6.06 -2.98 6.35
CA TYR A 80 -6.01 -4.44 6.22
C TYR A 80 -4.58 -4.94 6.20
N MET A 81 -3.69 -4.28 5.45
CA MET A 81 -2.28 -4.68 5.40
C MET A 81 -1.59 -4.51 6.76
N ALA A 82 -1.88 -3.44 7.51
CA ALA A 82 -1.38 -3.27 8.87
C ALA A 82 -1.87 -4.38 9.80
N LEU A 83 -3.14 -4.81 9.70
CA LEU A 83 -3.67 -5.93 10.47
C LEU A 83 -2.97 -7.26 10.15
N ARG A 84 -2.72 -7.56 8.87
CA ARG A 84 -1.95 -8.75 8.45
C ARG A 84 -0.54 -8.74 9.02
N HIS A 85 0.13 -7.59 8.95
CA HIS A 85 1.45 -7.41 9.53
C HIS A 85 1.42 -7.63 11.04
N ILE A 86 0.51 -6.98 11.79
CA ILE A 86 0.40 -7.12 13.25
C ILE A 86 0.08 -8.57 13.65
N GLU A 87 -0.77 -9.26 12.90
CA GLU A 87 -1.11 -10.67 13.16
C GLU A 87 0.15 -11.56 13.14
N ARG A 88 1.08 -11.28 12.23
CA ARG A 88 2.29 -12.07 12.01
C ARG A 88 3.47 -11.60 12.86
N ALA A 89 3.74 -10.30 12.87
CA ALA A 89 4.89 -9.69 13.56
C ALA A 89 4.64 -9.44 15.05
N ARG A 90 3.38 -9.22 15.46
CA ARG A 90 2.96 -8.84 16.83
C ARG A 90 3.41 -7.45 17.31
N TYR A 91 4.01 -6.64 16.43
CA TYR A 91 4.36 -5.24 16.69
C TYR A 91 4.35 -4.45 15.37
N ILE A 92 4.54 -3.13 15.45
CA ILE A 92 4.89 -2.27 14.32
C ILE A 92 6.22 -1.61 14.67
N ASP A 93 7.25 -1.82 13.84
CA ASP A 93 8.56 -1.18 13.99
C ASP A 93 8.45 0.33 13.73
N ASP A 94 9.22 1.15 14.44
CA ASP A 94 9.23 2.61 14.23
C ASP A 94 9.83 2.99 12.87
N ARG A 95 10.65 2.12 12.29
CA ARG A 95 11.21 2.27 10.94
C ARG A 95 10.30 1.72 9.85
N LEU A 96 9.27 0.94 10.21
CA LEU A 96 8.34 0.39 9.23
C LEU A 96 7.59 1.53 8.55
N TRP A 97 7.67 1.52 7.23
CA TRP A 97 6.96 2.47 6.40
C TRP A 97 6.26 1.76 5.26
N VAL A 98 4.98 2.08 5.07
CA VAL A 98 4.14 1.50 4.01
C VAL A 98 3.26 2.58 3.45
N LEU A 99 3.14 2.71 2.13
CA LEU A 99 2.20 3.58 1.46
C LEU A 99 1.27 2.76 0.58
N ALA A 100 0.00 3.12 0.61
CA ALA A 100 -1.02 2.60 -0.28
C ALA A 100 -1.67 3.75 -1.04
N GLU A 101 -1.87 3.56 -2.34
CA GLU A 101 -2.63 4.45 -3.20
C GLU A 101 -3.57 3.64 -4.08
N MET A 102 -4.77 4.16 -4.29
CA MET A 102 -5.77 3.59 -5.19
C MET A 102 -6.31 4.72 -6.07
N MET A 103 -6.31 4.48 -7.39
CA MET A 103 -6.92 5.39 -8.34
C MET A 103 -8.36 4.97 -8.56
N GLU A 104 -9.32 5.75 -8.06
CA GLU A 104 -10.74 5.45 -8.19
C GLU A 104 -11.17 5.29 -9.66
N GLU A 105 -12.05 4.30 -9.90
CA GLU A 105 -12.76 4.21 -11.16
C GLU A 105 -13.72 5.40 -11.29
N LYS A 106 -13.62 6.16 -12.38
CA LYS A 106 -14.64 7.16 -12.71
C LYS A 106 -15.89 6.40 -13.16
N ILE A 107 -16.84 6.22 -12.26
CA ILE A 107 -18.20 5.73 -12.55
C ILE A 107 -18.95 6.77 -13.40
#